data_AF-A0A5R9DXZ8-F1
#
_entry.id   AF-A0A5R9DXZ8-F1
#
_cell.length_a   1.000
_cell.length_b   1.000
_cell.length_c   1.000
_cell.angle_alpha   90.00
_cell.angle_beta   90.00
_cell.angle_gamma   90.00
#
_symmetry.space_group_name_H-M   'P 1'
#
loop_
_entity.id
_entity.type
_entity.pdbx_description
1 polymer ?
#
loop_
_entity_poly.entity_id
_entity_poly.type
_entity_poly.pdbx_seq_one_letter_code
_entity_poly.pdbx_strand_id
1 'polypeptide(L)'
;MKLITRFLQNPYVKIFVSTLASILFGLILGASHTESIRWLPMLLLFLIVVFGQLIDHFLYLRIDKQTPEVAPNVLLYVLEGILLISTIIFMFNSHWIISVLLVFYIVFIHVQYMPFKMTGTIYHFLLSVFFNGFMMNVIAYNSQTFAVTQTFLINTIPIVLMFIVLNLEVFNLKNIIINFKQITVFQRFPVVSLVVCALALLSGFYFSLPSSSYYIVQILFVLLSAVTMLPLLVKTQHEKQTQNKMNYIHAVTLIFTLLYSLSQLY
;
A
#
# COMPACT_ATOMS: atom_id res chain seq x y z
N MET A 1 -5.97 25.69 3.08
CA MET A 1 -6.43 24.74 2.03
C MET A 1 -5.42 24.51 0.90
N LYS A 2 -4.96 25.53 0.15
CA LYS A 2 -3.99 25.37 -0.98
C LYS A 2 -2.60 24.80 -0.59
N LEU A 3 -2.13 25.07 0.63
CA LEU A 3 -0.85 24.56 1.14
C LEU A 3 -0.90 23.07 1.46
N ILE A 4 -1.96 22.61 2.13
CA ILE A 4 -2.18 21.20 2.47
C ILE A 4 -2.38 20.37 1.18
N THR A 5 -3.14 20.89 0.21
CA THR A 5 -3.31 20.20 -1.08
C THR A 5 -2.01 20.14 -1.87
N ARG A 6 -1.17 21.18 -1.86
CA ARG A 6 0.17 21.12 -2.47
C ARG A 6 1.10 20.14 -1.75
N PHE A 7 1.03 20.06 -0.42
CA PHE A 7 1.81 19.11 0.36
C PHE A 7 1.42 17.65 0.05
N LEU A 8 0.12 17.33 0.03
CA LEU A 8 -0.39 16.00 -0.35
C LEU A 8 -0.11 15.63 -1.82
N GLN A 9 0.12 16.61 -2.68
CA GLN A 9 0.49 16.41 -4.08
C GLN A 9 2.00 16.22 -4.29
N ASN A 10 2.82 16.26 -3.25
CA ASN A 10 4.26 16.09 -3.36
C ASN A 10 4.63 14.60 -3.63
N PRO A 11 5.46 14.28 -4.65
CA PRO A 11 5.90 12.91 -4.94
C PRO A 11 6.57 12.20 -3.77
N TYR A 12 7.30 12.92 -2.91
CA TYR A 12 7.93 12.32 -1.73
C TYR A 12 6.90 11.90 -0.69
N VAL A 13 5.84 12.71 -0.52
CA VAL A 13 4.73 12.39 0.38
C VAL A 13 4.03 11.12 -0.08
N LYS A 14 3.89 10.90 -1.40
CA LYS A 14 3.34 9.63 -1.95
C LYS A 14 4.13 8.41 -1.45
N ILE A 15 5.46 8.44 -1.48
CA ILE A 15 6.31 7.30 -1.09
C ILE A 15 6.12 6.99 0.39
N PHE A 16 6.16 8.02 1.25
CA PHE A 16 5.96 7.83 2.69
C PHE A 16 4.53 7.38 3.03
N VAL A 17 3.52 7.99 2.42
CA VAL A 17 2.10 7.68 2.65
C VAL A 17 1.74 6.28 2.16
N SER A 18 2.20 5.91 0.97
CA SER A 18 2.00 4.57 0.39
C SER A 18 2.67 3.49 1.25
N THR A 19 3.90 3.77 1.70
CA THR A 19 4.63 2.90 2.62
C THR A 19 3.84 2.68 3.89
N LEU A 20 3.43 3.76 4.57
CA LEU A 20 2.68 3.65 5.82
C LEU A 20 1.38 2.86 5.60
N ALA A 21 0.62 3.17 4.55
CA ALA A 21 -0.65 2.49 4.25
C ALA A 21 -0.52 0.96 4.08
N SER A 22 0.65 0.46 3.64
CA SER A 22 0.89 -0.97 3.41
C SER A 22 1.21 -1.79 4.68
N ILE A 23 1.62 -1.15 5.77
CA ILE A 23 2.01 -1.82 7.02
C ILE A 23 1.22 -1.36 8.25
N LEU A 24 0.57 -0.19 8.18
CA LEU A 24 -0.03 0.48 9.35
C LEU A 24 -1.07 -0.38 10.07
N PHE A 25 -1.95 -1.05 9.33
CA PHE A 25 -3.00 -1.88 9.93
C PHE A 25 -2.42 -3.06 10.72
N GLY A 26 -1.47 -3.78 10.11
CA GLY A 26 -0.75 -4.86 10.79
C GLY A 26 0.01 -4.38 12.02
N LEU A 27 0.67 -3.22 11.96
CA LEU A 27 1.39 -2.64 13.09
C LEU A 27 0.45 -2.23 14.24
N ILE A 28 -0.65 -1.54 13.94
CA ILE A 28 -1.60 -1.06 14.96
C ILE A 28 -2.27 -2.24 15.67
N LEU A 29 -2.84 -3.18 14.91
CA LEU A 29 -3.47 -4.36 15.52
C LEU A 29 -2.44 -5.27 16.20
N GLY A 30 -1.22 -5.36 15.66
CA GLY A 30 -0.16 -6.13 16.30
C GLY A 30 0.20 -5.55 17.68
N ALA A 31 0.40 -4.24 17.74
CA ALA A 31 0.72 -3.53 18.97
C ALA A 31 -0.40 -3.64 20.02
N SER A 32 -1.68 -3.70 19.60
CA SER A 32 -2.80 -3.84 20.54
C SER A 32 -2.93 -5.24 21.16
N HIS A 33 -2.30 -6.25 20.57
CA HIS A 33 -2.32 -7.64 21.04
C HIS A 33 -1.06 -8.04 21.81
N THR A 34 -0.17 -7.09 22.06
CA THR A 34 1.09 -7.29 22.79
C THR A 34 1.14 -6.42 24.04
N GLU A 35 1.72 -6.93 25.12
CA GLU A 35 1.95 -6.15 26.35
C GLU A 35 3.00 -5.04 26.17
N SER A 36 3.94 -5.21 25.24
CA SER A 36 4.98 -4.24 24.95
C SER A 36 5.22 -4.08 23.45
N ILE A 37 5.31 -2.83 23.00
CA ILE A 37 5.55 -2.49 21.60
C ILE A 37 7.00 -2.81 21.24
N ARG A 38 7.19 -3.58 20.17
CA ARG A 38 8.52 -3.92 19.65
C ARG A 38 8.98 -2.88 18.64
N TRP A 39 9.58 -1.81 19.18
CA TRP A 39 10.03 -0.64 18.40
C TRP A 39 11.08 -0.96 17.33
N LEU A 40 12.05 -1.82 17.63
CA LEU A 40 13.13 -2.13 16.68
C LEU A 40 12.60 -2.84 15.41
N PRO A 41 11.85 -3.96 15.49
CA PRO A 41 11.23 -4.57 14.32
C PRO A 41 10.30 -3.62 13.55
N MET A 42 9.54 -2.78 14.25
CA MET A 42 8.67 -1.78 13.63
C MET A 42 9.46 -0.76 12.79
N LEU A 43 10.54 -0.21 13.36
CA LEU A 43 11.41 0.75 12.68
C LEU A 43 12.12 0.11 11.48
N LEU A 44 12.65 -1.10 11.65
CA LEU A 44 13.30 -1.85 10.57
C LEU A 44 12.31 -2.13 9.44
N LEU A 45 11.10 -2.59 9.74
CA LEU A 45 10.07 -2.84 8.73
C LEU A 45 9.69 -1.55 7.99
N PHE A 46 9.53 -0.44 8.70
CA PHE A 46 9.28 0.85 8.07
C PHE A 46 10.41 1.24 7.11
N LEU A 47 11.67 1.13 7.53
CA LEU A 47 12.83 1.39 6.65
C LEU A 47 12.80 0.48 5.43
N ILE A 48 12.59 -0.83 5.60
CA ILE A 48 12.56 -1.80 4.51
C ILE A 48 11.52 -1.43 3.45
N VAL A 49 10.32 -1.03 3.87
CA VAL A 49 9.27 -0.65 2.91
C VAL A 49 9.58 0.69 2.24
N VAL A 50 10.10 1.68 2.98
CA VAL A 50 10.46 2.99 2.41
C VAL A 50 11.55 2.81 1.35
N PHE A 51 12.62 2.10 1.68
CA PHE A 51 13.70 1.82 0.74
C PHE A 51 13.25 0.92 -0.41
N GLY A 52 12.37 -0.05 -0.15
CA GLY A 52 11.74 -0.86 -1.18
C GLY A 52 10.94 -0.04 -2.19
N GLN A 53 10.13 0.94 -1.73
CA GLN A 53 9.41 1.84 -2.62
C GLN A 53 10.30 2.84 -3.35
N LEU A 54 11.39 3.28 -2.72
CA LEU A 54 12.40 4.10 -3.40
C LEU A 54 13.06 3.29 -4.53
N ILE A 55 13.49 2.05 -4.27
CA ILE A 55 14.08 1.17 -5.28
C ILE A 55 13.08 0.89 -6.40
N ASP A 56 11.81 0.58 -6.08
CA ASP A 56 10.72 0.44 -7.06
C ASP A 56 10.62 1.67 -7.99
N HIS A 57 10.64 2.88 -7.38
CA HIS A 57 10.61 4.12 -8.15
C HIS A 57 11.84 4.32 -9.04
N PHE A 58 13.04 4.01 -8.54
CA PHE A 58 14.29 4.11 -9.31
C PHE A 58 14.31 3.11 -10.47
N LEU A 59 13.89 1.87 -10.25
CA LEU A 59 13.80 0.84 -11.28
C LEU A 59 12.79 1.23 -12.36
N TYR A 60 11.65 1.80 -11.99
CA TYR A 60 10.68 2.36 -12.93
C TYR A 60 11.28 3.47 -13.82
N LEU A 61 11.97 4.45 -13.22
CA LEU A 61 12.59 5.54 -13.97
C LEU A 61 13.64 5.04 -14.98
N ARG A 62 14.41 4.03 -14.58
CA ARG A 62 15.51 3.51 -15.38
C ARG A 62 15.05 2.55 -16.48
N ILE A 63 14.18 1.59 -16.15
CA ILE A 63 13.83 0.47 -17.03
C ILE A 63 12.62 0.82 -17.91
N ASP A 64 11.57 1.39 -17.31
CA ASP A 64 10.33 1.67 -18.03
C ASP A 64 10.36 3.04 -18.71
N LYS A 65 10.84 4.08 -18.00
CA LYS A 65 10.96 5.43 -18.58
C LYS A 65 12.25 5.67 -19.38
N GLN A 66 13.23 4.76 -19.30
CA GLN A 66 14.50 4.86 -20.02
C GLN A 66 15.24 6.19 -19.80
N THR A 67 15.14 6.76 -18.59
CA THR A 67 15.81 8.02 -18.21
C THR A 67 16.89 7.74 -17.15
N PRO A 68 18.01 7.06 -17.50
CA PRO A 68 19.02 6.64 -16.54
C PRO A 68 19.79 7.82 -15.91
N GLU A 69 19.84 8.98 -16.58
CA GLU A 69 20.52 10.18 -16.08
C GLU A 69 19.92 10.72 -14.77
N VAL A 70 18.62 10.48 -14.56
CA VAL A 70 17.89 10.93 -13.36
C VAL A 70 17.96 9.89 -12.23
N ALA A 71 18.49 8.70 -12.50
CA ALA A 71 18.56 7.56 -11.58
C ALA A 71 19.98 6.96 -11.53
N PRO A 72 20.95 7.63 -10.87
CA PRO A 72 22.35 7.20 -10.84
C PRO A 72 22.53 5.86 -10.12
N ASN A 73 23.37 4.98 -10.69
CA ASN A 73 23.64 3.62 -10.17
C ASN A 73 24.16 3.64 -8.73
N VAL A 74 25.00 4.62 -8.38
CA VAL A 74 25.58 4.73 -7.04
C VAL A 74 24.49 4.87 -5.99
N LEU A 75 23.47 5.69 -6.24
CA LEU A 75 22.37 5.89 -5.31
C LEU A 75 21.53 4.61 -5.17
N LEU A 76 21.26 3.91 -6.27
CA LEU A 76 20.54 2.65 -6.24
C LEU A 76 21.27 1.59 -5.39
N TYR A 77 22.59 1.43 -5.54
CA TYR A 77 23.36 0.49 -4.73
C TYR A 77 23.39 0.86 -3.24
N VAL A 78 23.41 2.16 -2.91
CA VAL A 78 23.31 2.61 -1.51
C VAL A 78 21.93 2.25 -0.94
N LEU A 79 20.85 2.49 -1.68
CA LEU A 79 19.50 2.15 -1.24
C LEU A 79 19.33 0.63 -1.08
N GLU A 80 19.85 -0.17 -2.01
CA GLU A 80 19.85 -1.64 -1.92
C GLU A 80 20.68 -2.14 -0.74
N GLY A 81 21.84 -1.52 -0.48
CA GLY A 81 22.67 -1.84 0.68
C GLY A 81 21.93 -1.60 2.00
N ILE A 82 21.27 -0.45 2.14
CA ILE A 82 20.46 -0.13 3.33
C ILE A 82 19.29 -1.10 3.46
N LEU A 83 18.60 -1.42 2.36
CA LEU A 83 17.50 -2.39 2.34
C LEU A 83 17.97 -3.76 2.82
N LEU A 84 19.09 -4.27 2.28
CA LEU A 84 19.64 -5.57 2.63
C LEU A 84 20.10 -5.65 4.09
N ILE A 85 20.82 -4.64 4.57
CA ILE A 85 21.27 -4.58 5.97
C ILE A 85 20.05 -4.57 6.91
N SER A 86 19.06 -3.71 6.62
CA SER A 86 17.84 -3.63 7.42
C SER A 86 17.08 -4.96 7.43
N THR A 87 17.02 -5.63 6.28
CA THR A 87 16.38 -6.95 6.12
C THR A 87 17.09 -8.00 6.96
N ILE A 88 18.42 -8.09 6.87
CA ILE A 88 19.22 -9.05 7.63
C ILE A 88 19.00 -8.86 9.14
N ILE A 89 19.06 -7.63 9.64
CA ILE A 89 18.82 -7.34 11.05
C ILE A 89 17.38 -7.71 11.45
N PHE A 90 16.39 -7.43 10.59
CA PHE A 90 14.99 -7.81 10.83
C PHE A 90 14.80 -9.32 10.89
N MET A 91 15.46 -10.08 10.02
CA MET A 91 15.40 -11.55 9.99
C MET A 91 15.90 -12.18 11.30
N PHE A 92 16.98 -11.64 11.89
CA PHE A 92 17.47 -12.11 13.20
C PHE A 92 16.50 -11.82 14.36
N ASN A 93 15.56 -10.89 14.18
CA ASN A 93 14.59 -10.49 15.22
C ASN A 93 13.16 -11.02 14.98
N SER A 94 12.98 -11.85 13.96
CA SER A 94 11.66 -12.29 13.46
C SER A 94 11.60 -13.80 13.27
N HIS A 95 10.37 -14.32 13.12
CA HIS A 95 10.18 -15.73 12.80
C HIS A 95 10.65 -16.06 11.38
N TRP A 96 11.27 -17.22 11.18
CA TRP A 96 11.90 -17.59 9.90
C TRP A 96 10.93 -17.58 8.70
N ILE A 97 9.66 -17.97 8.90
CA ILE A 97 8.62 -17.93 7.85
C ILE A 97 8.43 -16.50 7.35
N ILE A 98 8.38 -15.53 8.27
CA ILE A 98 8.19 -14.11 7.95
C ILE A 98 9.41 -13.56 7.22
N SER A 99 10.61 -14.03 7.57
CA SER A 99 11.82 -13.73 6.83
C SER A 99 11.75 -14.22 5.38
N VAL A 100 11.24 -15.44 5.13
CA VAL A 100 11.05 -15.95 3.77
C VAL A 100 10.04 -15.10 2.99
N LEU A 101 8.93 -14.73 3.63
CA LEU A 101 7.90 -13.87 3.02
C LEU A 101 8.46 -12.47 2.67
N LEU A 102 9.32 -11.92 3.53
CA LEU A 102 9.99 -10.65 3.28
C LEU A 102 10.98 -10.74 2.11
N VAL A 103 11.71 -11.86 1.99
CA VAL A 103 12.59 -12.10 0.84
C VAL A 103 11.76 -12.15 -0.45
N PHE A 104 10.60 -12.81 -0.46
CA PHE A 104 9.72 -12.80 -1.63
C PHE A 104 9.23 -11.40 -2.00
N TYR A 105 8.94 -10.54 -1.01
CA TYR A 105 8.60 -9.15 -1.26
C TYR A 105 9.74 -8.38 -1.95
N ILE A 106 10.98 -8.54 -1.48
CA ILE A 106 12.16 -7.90 -2.08
C ILE A 106 12.40 -8.43 -3.49
N VAL A 107 12.29 -9.75 -3.69
CA VAL A 107 12.40 -10.36 -5.02
C VAL A 107 11.34 -9.81 -5.96
N PHE A 108 10.09 -9.67 -5.50
CA PHE A 108 9.01 -9.08 -6.28
C PHE A 108 9.32 -7.66 -6.76
N ILE A 109 9.90 -6.80 -5.90
CA ILE A 109 10.30 -5.42 -6.27
C ILE A 109 11.22 -5.40 -7.50
N HIS A 110 12.11 -6.39 -7.64
CA HIS A 110 13.07 -6.45 -8.74
C HIS A 110 12.49 -7.19 -9.95
N VAL A 111 11.88 -8.35 -9.72
CA VAL A 111 11.37 -9.28 -10.74
C VAL A 111 10.31 -8.62 -11.64
N GLN A 112 9.51 -7.71 -11.08
CA GLN A 112 8.51 -6.98 -11.85
C GLN A 112 9.10 -6.11 -12.98
N TYR A 113 10.34 -5.64 -12.85
CA TYR A 113 11.04 -4.86 -13.88
C TYR A 113 12.00 -5.71 -14.70
N MET A 114 12.72 -6.64 -14.06
CA MET A 114 13.69 -7.52 -14.73
C MET A 114 13.76 -8.86 -13.99
N PRO A 115 13.71 -10.02 -14.68
CA PRO A 115 13.74 -10.18 -16.14
C PRO A 115 12.37 -10.17 -16.83
N PHE A 116 11.26 -10.29 -16.10
CA PHE A 116 9.96 -10.63 -16.70
C PHE A 116 9.10 -9.44 -17.15
N LYS A 117 9.54 -8.19 -16.95
CA LYS A 117 8.81 -6.93 -17.31
C LYS A 117 7.29 -7.06 -17.12
N MET A 118 6.87 -7.29 -15.88
CA MET A 118 5.47 -7.51 -15.53
C MET A 118 4.68 -6.21 -15.41
N THR A 119 5.34 -5.05 -15.38
CA THR A 119 4.68 -3.74 -15.21
C THR A 119 3.60 -3.52 -16.26
N GLY A 120 2.42 -3.10 -15.83
CA GLY A 120 1.27 -2.92 -16.72
C GLY A 120 0.51 -4.21 -17.09
N THR A 121 0.88 -5.38 -16.54
CA THR A 121 0.14 -6.64 -16.75
C THR A 121 -0.77 -7.00 -15.58
N ILE A 122 -1.67 -7.97 -15.79
CA ILE A 122 -2.54 -8.55 -14.75
C ILE A 122 -1.71 -9.18 -13.62
N TYR A 123 -0.56 -9.77 -13.95
CA TYR A 123 0.34 -10.37 -12.95
C TYR A 123 0.89 -9.33 -11.99
N HIS A 124 1.35 -8.18 -12.50
CA HIS A 124 1.80 -7.09 -11.65
C HIS A 124 0.65 -6.55 -10.78
N PHE A 125 -0.57 -6.45 -11.32
CA PHE A 125 -1.74 -6.07 -10.53
C PHE A 125 -1.99 -7.03 -9.34
N LEU A 126 -2.10 -8.33 -9.61
CA LEU A 126 -2.37 -9.34 -8.59
C LEU A 126 -1.26 -9.41 -7.54
N LEU A 127 0.00 -9.43 -7.98
CA LEU A 127 1.15 -9.48 -7.08
C LEU A 127 1.28 -8.19 -6.27
N SER A 128 1.00 -7.01 -6.85
CA SER A 128 1.03 -5.74 -6.11
C SER A 128 -0.01 -5.69 -5.01
N VAL A 129 -1.23 -6.19 -5.25
CA VAL A 129 -2.27 -6.32 -4.23
C VAL A 129 -1.86 -7.31 -3.15
N PHE A 130 -1.36 -8.48 -3.55
CA PHE A 130 -0.94 -9.52 -2.61
C PHE A 130 0.20 -9.05 -1.72
N PHE A 131 1.28 -8.53 -2.29
CA PHE A 131 2.45 -8.11 -1.53
C PHE A 131 2.16 -6.86 -0.69
N ASN A 132 1.67 -5.78 -1.30
CA ASN A 132 1.51 -4.51 -0.57
C ASN A 132 0.25 -4.45 0.30
N GLY A 133 -0.83 -5.13 -0.10
CA GLY A 133 -2.10 -5.10 0.63
C GLY A 133 -2.19 -6.17 1.71
N PHE A 134 -1.76 -7.40 1.41
CA PHE A 134 -1.87 -8.54 2.33
C PHE A 134 -0.56 -8.84 3.05
N MET A 135 0.49 -9.21 2.30
CA MET A 135 1.73 -9.74 2.86
C MET A 135 2.40 -8.76 3.83
N MET A 136 2.52 -7.49 3.46
CA MET A 136 3.15 -6.48 4.30
C MET A 136 2.41 -6.27 5.63
N ASN A 137 1.08 -6.37 5.65
CA ASN A 137 0.30 -6.32 6.89
C ASN A 137 0.50 -7.58 7.75
N VAL A 138 0.64 -8.76 7.15
CA VAL A 138 0.95 -10.01 7.87
C VAL A 138 2.34 -9.92 8.53
N ILE A 139 3.35 -9.47 7.78
CA ILE A 139 4.71 -9.25 8.29
C ILE A 139 4.68 -8.23 9.44
N ALA A 140 3.95 -7.13 9.26
CA ALA A 140 3.79 -6.09 10.27
C ALA A 140 3.14 -6.62 11.57
N TYR A 141 2.06 -7.37 11.47
CA TYR A 141 1.39 -7.95 12.63
C TYR A 141 2.29 -8.94 13.39
N ASN A 142 2.96 -9.83 12.66
CA ASN A 142 3.87 -10.79 13.26
C ASN A 142 5.09 -10.11 13.91
N SER A 143 5.57 -9.01 13.33
CA SER A 143 6.71 -8.26 13.90
C SER A 143 6.45 -7.81 15.36
N GLN A 144 5.17 -7.61 15.71
CA GLN A 144 4.76 -7.29 17.07
C GLN A 144 4.44 -8.56 17.87
N THR A 145 3.55 -9.42 17.36
CA THR A 145 2.94 -10.51 18.15
C THR A 145 3.67 -11.85 18.09
N PHE A 146 4.64 -12.03 17.18
CA PHE A 146 5.25 -13.31 16.82
C PHE A 146 4.29 -14.42 16.36
N ALA A 147 2.99 -14.12 16.25
CA ALA A 147 1.97 -15.05 15.78
C ALA A 147 1.21 -14.44 14.58
N VAL A 148 0.40 -15.25 13.91
CA VAL A 148 -0.58 -14.80 12.93
C VAL A 148 -1.88 -15.51 13.25
N THR A 149 -2.90 -14.77 13.70
CA THR A 149 -4.18 -15.32 14.10
C THR A 149 -5.15 -15.35 12.92
N GLN A 150 -6.07 -16.32 12.92
CA GLN A 150 -7.12 -16.38 11.89
C GLN A 150 -7.99 -15.12 11.88
N THR A 151 -8.30 -14.58 13.07
CA THR A 151 -9.05 -13.33 13.22
C THR A 151 -8.35 -12.17 12.52
N PHE A 152 -7.03 -12.04 12.68
CA PHE A 152 -6.26 -11.01 11.98
C PHE A 152 -6.32 -11.17 10.45
N LEU A 153 -6.20 -12.40 9.94
CA LEU A 153 -6.28 -12.69 8.50
C LEU A 153 -7.64 -12.31 7.90
N ILE A 154 -8.73 -12.58 8.61
CA ILE A 154 -10.08 -12.19 8.19
C ILE A 154 -10.21 -10.66 8.20
N ASN A 155 -9.69 -10.00 9.24
CA ASN A 155 -9.72 -8.55 9.35
C ASN A 155 -8.82 -7.84 8.34
N THR A 156 -7.95 -8.56 7.61
CA THR A 156 -7.17 -7.95 6.51
C THR A 156 -7.98 -7.82 5.22
N ILE A 157 -9.15 -8.47 5.09
CA ILE A 157 -9.97 -8.47 3.87
C ILE A 157 -10.31 -7.04 3.39
N PRO A 158 -10.81 -6.12 4.23
CA PRO A 158 -11.13 -4.75 3.80
C PRO A 158 -9.92 -3.99 3.30
N ILE A 159 -8.76 -4.20 3.91
CA ILE A 159 -7.48 -3.60 3.46
C ILE A 159 -7.12 -4.12 2.07
N VAL A 160 -7.18 -5.44 1.84
CA VAL A 160 -6.89 -6.04 0.53
C VAL A 160 -7.83 -5.50 -0.54
N LEU A 161 -9.13 -5.40 -0.25
CA LEU A 161 -10.11 -4.80 -1.17
C LEU A 161 -9.78 -3.34 -1.50
N MET A 162 -9.31 -2.55 -0.53
CA MET A 162 -8.87 -1.18 -0.80
C MET A 162 -7.61 -1.11 -1.64
N PHE A 163 -6.66 -2.04 -1.47
CA PHE A 163 -5.50 -2.14 -2.35
C PHE A 163 -5.89 -2.56 -3.78
N ILE A 164 -6.94 -3.36 -3.96
CA ILE A 164 -7.52 -3.64 -5.29
C ILE A 164 -8.03 -2.35 -5.93
N VAL A 165 -8.83 -1.55 -5.21
CA VAL A 165 -9.33 -0.24 -5.69
C VAL A 165 -8.18 0.67 -6.09
N LEU A 166 -7.18 0.83 -5.21
CA LEU A 166 -6.01 1.68 -5.45
C LEU A 166 -5.26 1.24 -6.72
N ASN A 167 -4.98 -0.05 -6.87
CA ASN A 167 -4.24 -0.54 -8.02
C ASN A 167 -5.05 -0.44 -9.33
N LEU A 168 -6.37 -0.66 -9.29
CA LEU A 168 -7.24 -0.48 -10.46
C LEU A 168 -7.24 0.98 -10.93
N GLU A 169 -7.35 1.94 -10.00
CA GLU A 169 -7.33 3.36 -10.33
C GLU A 169 -5.97 3.82 -10.83
N VAL A 170 -4.88 3.41 -10.17
CA VAL A 170 -3.51 3.73 -10.61
C VAL A 170 -3.25 3.17 -12.02
N PHE A 171 -3.72 1.96 -12.31
CA PHE A 171 -3.63 1.37 -13.64
C PHE A 171 -4.38 2.21 -14.68
N ASN A 172 -5.62 2.61 -14.37
CA ASN A 172 -6.43 3.45 -15.25
C ASN A 172 -5.78 4.81 -15.51
N LEU A 173 -5.23 5.44 -14.47
CA LEU A 173 -4.60 6.77 -14.56
C LEU A 173 -3.26 6.73 -15.31
N LYS A 174 -2.45 5.68 -15.14
CA LYS A 174 -1.21 5.51 -15.90
C LYS A 174 -1.44 5.39 -17.41
N ASN A 175 -2.59 4.87 -17.85
CA ASN A 175 -2.93 4.81 -19.28
C ASN A 175 -3.04 6.21 -19.91
N ILE A 176 -3.53 7.20 -19.17
CA ILE A 176 -3.71 8.58 -19.65
C ILE A 176 -2.36 9.30 -19.80
N ILE A 177 -1.36 8.95 -18.97
CA ILE A 177 -0.04 9.60 -18.97
C ILE A 177 0.93 8.94 -19.97
N ILE A 178 0.81 7.63 -20.23
CA ILE A 178 1.85 6.86 -20.92
C ILE A 178 1.39 6.31 -22.28
N ASN A 179 0.15 6.57 -22.73
CA ASN A 179 -0.40 5.98 -23.97
C ASN A 179 -0.20 4.45 -24.03
N PHE A 180 -0.33 3.77 -22.89
CA PHE A 180 -0.19 2.31 -22.82
C PHE A 180 -1.36 1.65 -23.58
N LYS A 181 -1.06 0.72 -24.49
CA LYS A 181 -2.09 -0.03 -25.23
C LYS A 181 -2.83 -0.93 -24.24
N GLN A 182 -4.07 -0.56 -23.92
CA GLN A 182 -4.88 -1.30 -22.95
C GLN A 182 -5.21 -2.72 -23.42
N ILE A 183 -5.19 -3.65 -22.47
CA ILE A 183 -5.95 -4.90 -22.58
C ILE A 183 -7.45 -4.53 -22.51
N THR A 184 -8.24 -4.92 -23.49
CA THR A 184 -9.66 -4.52 -23.68
C THR A 184 -10.58 -4.78 -22.47
N VAL A 185 -10.27 -5.80 -21.66
CA VAL A 185 -10.98 -6.10 -20.40
C VAL A 185 -10.92 -4.92 -19.42
N PHE A 186 -9.90 -4.07 -19.55
CA PHE A 186 -9.57 -3.02 -18.59
C PHE A 186 -10.33 -1.68 -18.80
N GLN A 187 -11.19 -1.59 -19.84
CA GLN A 187 -11.95 -0.36 -20.15
C GLN A 187 -13.22 -0.15 -19.30
N ARG A 188 -13.72 -1.19 -18.60
CA ARG A 188 -14.95 -1.12 -17.78
C ARG A 188 -14.70 -0.86 -16.28
N PHE A 189 -13.47 -0.57 -15.86
CA PHE A 189 -13.12 -0.51 -14.44
C PHE A 189 -13.63 0.62 -13.56
N PRO A 190 -14.02 1.82 -14.02
CA PRO A 190 -14.45 2.84 -13.06
C PRO A 190 -15.65 2.36 -12.24
N VAL A 191 -16.55 1.57 -12.85
CA VAL A 191 -17.68 0.95 -12.14
C VAL A 191 -17.22 -0.17 -11.20
N VAL A 192 -16.28 -1.02 -11.65
CA VAL A 192 -15.74 -2.12 -10.83
C VAL A 192 -15.00 -1.58 -9.60
N SER A 193 -14.18 -0.54 -9.77
CA SER A 193 -13.47 0.16 -8.70
C SER A 193 -14.43 0.66 -7.62
N LEU A 194 -15.56 1.26 -8.03
CA LEU A 194 -16.61 1.69 -7.10
C LEU A 194 -17.29 0.54 -6.37
N VAL A 195 -17.62 -0.55 -7.08
CA VAL A 195 -18.23 -1.74 -6.47
C VAL A 195 -17.28 -2.36 -5.44
N VAL A 196 -16.00 -2.52 -5.78
CA VAL A 196 -15.00 -3.06 -4.84
C VAL A 196 -14.79 -2.10 -3.67
N CYS A 197 -14.81 -0.78 -3.90
CA CYS A 197 -14.75 0.21 -2.84
C CYS A 197 -15.95 0.12 -1.88
N ALA A 198 -17.15 -0.06 -2.41
CA ALA A 198 -18.34 -0.28 -1.59
C ALA A 198 -18.23 -1.57 -0.78
N LEU A 199 -17.74 -2.66 -1.39
CA LEU A 199 -17.48 -3.92 -0.68
C LEU A 199 -16.41 -3.74 0.42
N ALA A 200 -15.36 -2.96 0.18
CA ALA A 200 -14.34 -2.66 1.18
C ALA A 200 -14.92 -1.89 2.38
N LEU A 201 -15.79 -0.91 2.13
CA LEU A 201 -16.48 -0.15 3.18
C LEU A 201 -17.44 -1.04 3.98
N LEU A 202 -18.27 -1.82 3.29
CA LEU A 202 -19.25 -2.71 3.93
C LEU A 202 -18.58 -3.82 4.74
N SER A 203 -17.52 -4.44 4.19
CA SER A 203 -16.74 -5.44 4.91
C SER A 203 -15.96 -4.83 6.08
N GLY A 204 -15.39 -3.63 5.91
CA GLY A 204 -14.74 -2.89 6.99
C GLY A 204 -15.71 -2.60 8.14
N PHE A 205 -16.91 -2.11 7.81
CA PHE A 205 -17.96 -1.89 8.80
C PHE A 205 -18.36 -3.22 9.47
N TYR A 206 -18.66 -4.26 8.69
CA TYR A 206 -19.09 -5.56 9.22
C TYR A 206 -18.06 -6.16 10.19
N PHE A 207 -16.79 -6.22 9.81
CA PHE A 207 -15.74 -6.77 10.67
C PHE A 207 -15.45 -5.88 11.88
N SER A 208 -15.86 -4.62 11.89
CA SER A 208 -15.72 -3.71 13.05
C SER A 208 -16.88 -3.75 14.04
N LEU A 209 -17.98 -4.46 13.71
CA LEU A 209 -19.17 -4.59 14.57
C LEU A 209 -19.01 -5.38 15.89
N PRO A 210 -18.00 -6.24 16.11
CA PRO A 210 -17.84 -6.86 17.43
C PRO A 210 -17.10 -5.96 18.44
N SER A 211 -16.72 -4.72 18.11
CA SER A 211 -16.07 -3.85 19.09
C SER A 211 -17.09 -3.34 20.12
N SER A 212 -16.77 -3.56 21.39
CA SER A 212 -17.74 -3.50 22.49
C SER A 212 -18.11 -2.09 22.93
N SER A 213 -17.46 -1.04 22.41
CA SER A 213 -17.36 0.21 23.18
C SER A 213 -17.81 1.48 22.46
N TYR A 214 -17.61 1.66 21.14
CA TYR A 214 -17.90 2.97 20.52
C TYR A 214 -18.39 2.94 19.06
N TYR A 215 -19.68 2.64 18.84
CA TYR A 215 -20.39 2.75 17.55
C TYR A 215 -20.13 4.06 16.75
N ILE A 216 -19.77 5.15 17.45
CA ILE A 216 -19.42 6.43 16.85
C ILE A 216 -18.19 6.32 15.94
N VAL A 217 -17.18 5.51 16.31
CA VAL A 217 -15.94 5.36 15.54
C VAL A 217 -16.19 4.62 14.23
N GLN A 218 -17.07 3.60 14.22
CA GLN A 218 -17.48 2.91 12.99
C GLN A 218 -18.29 3.82 12.07
N ILE A 219 -19.22 4.61 12.63
CA ILE A 219 -20.00 5.58 11.84
C ILE A 219 -19.05 6.62 11.21
N LEU A 220 -18.10 7.12 11.99
CA LEU A 220 -17.10 8.09 11.53
C LEU A 220 -16.16 7.47 10.48
N PHE A 221 -15.76 6.20 10.65
CA PHE A 221 -15.03 5.44 9.64
C PHE A 221 -15.81 5.39 8.31
N VAL A 222 -17.08 4.98 8.32
CA VAL A 222 -17.89 4.87 7.10
C VAL A 222 -18.06 6.23 6.44
N LEU A 223 -18.44 7.27 7.20
CA LEU A 223 -18.70 8.61 6.66
C LEU A 223 -17.43 9.24 6.09
N LEU A 224 -16.33 9.28 6.86
CA LEU A 224 -15.10 9.90 6.41
C LEU A 224 -14.45 9.11 5.27
N SER A 225 -14.48 7.78 5.31
CA SER A 225 -13.97 6.96 4.22
C SER A 225 -14.81 7.16 2.96
N ALA A 226 -16.14 7.17 3.05
CA ALA A 226 -17.00 7.43 1.88
C ALA A 226 -16.75 8.81 1.27
N VAL A 227 -16.63 9.86 2.10
CA VAL A 227 -16.37 11.23 1.63
C VAL A 227 -15.00 11.36 0.97
N THR A 228 -13.96 10.74 1.54
CA THR A 228 -12.61 10.75 0.98
C THR A 228 -12.48 9.93 -0.30
N MET A 229 -13.40 9.00 -0.56
CA MET A 229 -13.45 8.25 -1.83
C MET A 229 -14.21 8.97 -2.94
N LEU A 230 -14.99 10.03 -2.66
CA LEU A 230 -15.77 10.74 -3.69
C LEU A 230 -14.94 11.20 -4.91
N PRO A 231 -13.70 11.69 -4.76
CA PRO A 231 -12.89 12.09 -5.91
C PRO A 231 -12.47 10.95 -6.84
N LEU A 232 -12.70 9.68 -6.47
CA LEU A 232 -12.57 8.54 -7.39
C LEU A 232 -13.49 8.69 -8.61
N LEU A 233 -14.69 9.24 -8.40
CA LEU A 233 -15.71 9.46 -9.45
C LEU A 233 -15.30 10.53 -10.47
N VAL A 234 -14.35 11.41 -10.12
CA VAL A 234 -13.96 12.53 -10.98
C VAL A 234 -12.98 12.05 -12.05
N LYS A 235 -13.35 12.20 -13.32
CA LYS A 235 -12.47 11.89 -14.45
C LYS A 235 -11.44 13.00 -14.64
N THR A 236 -10.17 12.63 -14.82
CA THR A 236 -9.07 13.57 -15.14
C THR A 236 -8.74 13.50 -16.61
N GLN A 237 -8.50 14.66 -17.24
CA GLN A 237 -8.18 14.75 -18.67
C GLN A 237 -6.73 15.20 -18.91
N HIS A 238 -6.11 15.89 -17.97
CA HIS A 238 -4.75 16.40 -18.09
C HIS A 238 -3.74 15.59 -17.26
N GLU A 239 -2.50 15.48 -17.73
CA GLU A 239 -1.41 14.75 -17.04
C GLU A 239 -1.19 15.23 -15.61
N LYS A 240 -1.10 16.55 -15.40
CA LYS A 240 -0.90 17.14 -14.06
C LYS A 240 -2.04 16.81 -13.09
N GLN A 241 -3.28 16.78 -13.61
CA GLN A 241 -4.44 16.39 -12.81
C GLN A 241 -4.41 14.90 -12.46
N THR A 242 -3.97 14.08 -13.41
CA THR A 242 -3.83 12.62 -13.26
C THR A 242 -2.79 12.27 -12.21
N GLN A 243 -1.62 12.92 -12.23
CA GLN A 243 -0.60 12.76 -11.20
C GLN A 243 -1.09 13.17 -9.80
N ASN A 244 -1.82 14.29 -9.71
CA ASN A 244 -2.41 14.73 -8.45
C ASN A 244 -3.47 13.76 -7.92
N LYS A 245 -4.30 13.18 -8.81
CA LYS A 245 -5.29 12.17 -8.44
C LYS A 245 -4.62 10.89 -7.94
N MET A 246 -3.52 10.45 -8.57
CA MET A 246 -2.73 9.32 -8.08
C MET A 246 -2.21 9.56 -6.66
N ASN A 247 -1.63 10.74 -6.39
CA ASN A 247 -1.13 11.07 -5.05
C ASN A 247 -2.26 11.13 -4.01
N TYR A 248 -3.42 11.68 -4.40
CA TYR A 248 -4.60 11.70 -3.55
C TYR A 248 -5.09 10.29 -3.19
N ILE A 249 -5.14 9.37 -4.15
CA ILE A 249 -5.60 7.98 -3.92
C ILE A 249 -4.73 7.26 -2.87
N HIS A 250 -3.41 7.45 -2.88
CA HIS A 250 -2.55 6.89 -1.83
C HIS A 250 -2.84 7.48 -0.44
N ALA A 251 -3.10 8.79 -0.35
CA ALA A 251 -3.50 9.43 0.91
C ALA A 251 -4.85 8.93 1.41
N VAL A 252 -5.76 8.66 0.49
CA VAL A 252 -7.08 8.11 0.80
C VAL A 252 -6.97 6.67 1.33
N THR A 253 -6.12 5.83 0.75
CA THR A 253 -5.85 4.49 1.31
C THR A 253 -5.25 4.57 2.70
N LEU A 254 -4.34 5.51 2.96
CA LEU A 254 -3.80 5.72 4.30
C LEU A 254 -4.89 6.09 5.31
N ILE A 255 -5.76 7.05 4.96
CA ILE A 255 -6.87 7.50 5.81
C ILE A 255 -7.82 6.32 6.07
N PHE A 256 -8.17 5.55 5.05
CA PHE A 256 -8.99 4.36 5.20
C PHE A 256 -8.35 3.36 6.17
N THR A 257 -7.08 3.00 5.96
CA THR A 257 -6.35 2.04 6.78
C THR A 257 -6.30 2.51 8.24
N LEU A 258 -6.05 3.79 8.48
CA LEU A 258 -6.01 4.38 9.82
C LEU A 258 -7.39 4.36 10.49
N LEU A 259 -8.44 4.83 9.81
CA LEU A 259 -9.79 4.85 10.35
C LEU A 259 -10.32 3.44 10.62
N TYR A 260 -10.05 2.49 9.73
CA TYR A 260 -10.42 1.09 9.91
C TYR A 260 -9.66 0.44 11.07
N SER A 261 -8.37 0.75 11.23
CA SER A 261 -7.60 0.29 12.40
C SER A 261 -8.22 0.82 13.70
N LEU A 262 -8.59 2.11 13.74
CA LEU A 262 -9.24 2.71 14.90
C LEU A 262 -10.61 2.09 15.18
N SER A 263 -11.41 1.82 14.14
CA SER A 263 -12.73 1.20 14.32
C SER A 263 -12.67 -0.27 14.76
N GLN A 264 -11.53 -0.93 14.58
CA GLN A 264 -11.29 -2.28 15.12
C GLN A 264 -10.88 -2.25 16.59
N LEU A 265 -10.20 -1.18 17.03
CA LEU A 265 -9.72 -1.04 18.40
C LEU A 265 -10.79 -0.55 19.38
N TYR A 266 -11.76 0.26 18.91
CA TYR A 266 -12.76 0.96 19.73
C TYR A 266 -14.19 0.61 19.30
#